data_AF-A0A4V2ZFZ5-F1
#
_entry.id   AF-A0A4V2ZFZ5-F1
#
_cell.length_a   1.000
_cell.length_b   1.000
_cell.length_c   1.000
_cell.angle_alpha   90.00
_cell.angle_beta   90.00
_cell.angle_gamma   90.00
#
_symmetry.space_group_name_H-M   'P 1'
#
loop_
_entity.id
_entity.type
_entity.pdbx_description
1 polymer ?
#
loop_
_entity_poly.entity_id
_entity_poly.type
_entity_poly.pdbx_seq_one_letter_code
_entity_poly.pdbx_strand_id
1 'polypeptide(L)'
;MFLKSLFISLSLVLSLLSSPQSQASIIEATFDNGTEGFRLFGGTTTSAPQFSNNGFIFATDLANSFSGFGFLASSAFLGDLSGAFGQEFSFDLSSSGGGALVAPTDSLFSFFNGNQSITFVGSVDPSGIFSTVNAVLEESSNFIFRTDIDATSPFIIRGGDITATNDDIRNVLSNVTDIRISGDLRFGIDTASLDNVRLNLVPEPNSIAVLALGLVLIPLVMRRTNRQE
;
A
#
# COMPACT_ATOMS: atom_id res chain seq x y z
N MET A 1 16.74 53.84 9.00
CA MET A 1 17.41 52.52 8.89
C MET A 1 16.51 51.33 9.30
N PHE A 2 15.51 51.51 10.18
CA PHE A 2 14.59 50.46 10.63
C PHE A 2 13.69 49.82 9.56
N LEU A 3 13.23 50.58 8.55
CA LEU A 3 12.32 50.07 7.52
C LEU A 3 12.94 48.98 6.63
N LYS A 4 14.26 49.01 6.37
CA LYS A 4 14.92 48.01 5.51
C LYS A 4 14.98 46.61 6.13
N SER A 5 14.98 46.49 7.47
CA SER A 5 14.99 45.18 8.15
C SER A 5 13.62 44.50 8.20
N LEU A 6 12.52 45.27 8.11
CA LEU A 6 11.16 44.74 8.14
C LEU A 6 10.78 44.05 6.81
N PHE A 7 11.26 44.58 5.68
CA PHE A 7 10.97 44.02 4.35
C PHE A 7 11.71 42.69 4.05
N ILE A 8 12.89 42.47 4.63
CA ILE A 8 13.66 41.23 4.44
C ILE A 8 13.02 40.08 5.23
N SER A 9 12.54 40.34 6.45
CA SER A 9 11.88 39.32 7.27
C SER A 9 10.51 38.90 6.72
N LEU A 10 9.76 39.80 6.09
CA LEU A 10 8.43 39.49 5.55
C LEU A 10 8.51 38.63 4.28
N SER A 11 9.54 38.81 3.45
CA SER A 11 9.73 38.00 2.23
C SER A 11 10.10 36.55 2.53
N LEU A 12 10.88 36.31 3.60
CA LEU A 12 11.29 34.96 4.01
C LEU A 12 10.10 34.13 4.57
N VAL A 13 9.18 34.79 5.27
CA VAL A 13 7.96 34.16 5.81
C VAL A 13 6.96 33.81 4.69
N LEU A 14 6.83 34.65 3.66
CA LEU A 14 5.97 34.35 2.49
C LEU A 14 6.51 33.21 1.61
N SER A 15 7.83 33.05 1.50
CA SER A 15 8.44 31.92 0.79
C SER A 15 8.29 30.57 1.52
N LEU A 16 8.11 30.58 2.84
CA LEU A 16 7.88 29.35 3.61
C LEU A 16 6.41 28.92 3.63
N LEU A 17 5.48 29.88 3.52
CA LEU A 17 4.04 29.61 3.36
C LEU A 17 3.65 29.12 1.95
N SER A 18 4.56 29.26 0.96
CA SER A 18 4.40 28.72 -0.39
C SER A 18 5.04 27.33 -0.55
N SER A 19 5.30 26.65 0.56
CA SER A 19 5.58 25.21 0.54
C SER A 19 4.43 24.52 -0.19
N PRO A 20 4.68 23.69 -1.23
CA PRO A 20 3.62 22.93 -1.85
C PRO A 20 2.90 22.14 -0.75
N GLN A 21 1.60 22.37 -0.57
CA GLN A 21 0.80 21.46 0.22
C GLN A 21 1.01 20.09 -0.39
N SER A 22 1.56 19.18 0.42
CA SER A 22 1.60 17.77 0.11
C SER A 22 0.15 17.34 -0.15
N GLN A 23 -0.22 17.19 -1.42
CA GLN A 23 -1.55 16.74 -1.79
C GLN A 23 -1.56 15.22 -1.62
N ALA A 24 -2.66 14.73 -1.05
CA ALA A 24 -2.91 13.30 -1.07
C ALA A 24 -2.88 12.84 -2.53
N SER A 25 -2.06 11.83 -2.80
CA SER A 25 -1.95 11.17 -4.10
C SER A 25 -2.64 9.82 -4.00
N ILE A 26 -3.20 9.35 -5.11
CA ILE A 26 -3.76 8.01 -5.22
C ILE A 26 -3.03 7.31 -6.35
N ILE A 27 -2.52 6.10 -6.08
CA ILE A 27 -2.11 5.16 -7.12
C ILE A 27 -3.31 4.24 -7.33
N GLU A 28 -3.79 4.12 -8.56
CA GLU A 28 -4.93 3.28 -8.86
C GLU A 28 -4.75 2.44 -10.12
N ALA A 29 -5.43 1.30 -10.15
CA ALA A 29 -5.68 0.51 -11.33
C ALA A 29 -7.18 0.17 -11.39
N THR A 30 -7.87 0.72 -12.40
CA THR A 30 -9.31 0.50 -12.64
C THR A 30 -9.55 -0.56 -13.70
N PHE A 31 -8.50 -1.00 -14.38
CA PHE A 31 -8.56 -1.94 -15.50
C PHE A 31 -9.51 -1.49 -16.61
N ASP A 32 -9.75 -0.19 -16.78
CA ASP A 32 -10.53 0.32 -17.93
C ASP A 32 -9.73 0.21 -19.24
N ASN A 33 -8.41 0.02 -19.14
CA ASN A 33 -7.51 -0.10 -20.28
C ASN A 33 -6.58 -1.32 -20.16
N GLY A 34 -7.17 -2.51 -20.16
CA GLY A 34 -6.43 -3.76 -20.20
C GLY A 34 -5.94 -4.20 -18.82
N THR A 35 -4.71 -4.69 -18.75
CA THR A 35 -4.15 -5.28 -17.52
C THR A 35 -3.36 -4.29 -16.68
N GLU A 36 -3.10 -3.09 -17.20
CA GLU A 36 -2.41 -1.99 -16.49
C GLU A 36 -1.06 -2.41 -15.87
N GLY A 37 -0.41 -3.40 -16.48
CA GLY A 37 0.89 -3.94 -16.07
C GLY A 37 0.83 -4.98 -14.95
N PHE A 38 -0.36 -5.39 -14.50
CA PHE A 38 -0.51 -6.51 -13.56
C PHE A 38 -0.04 -7.82 -14.20
N ARG A 39 0.56 -8.69 -13.37
CA ARG A 39 1.06 -10.01 -13.77
C ARG A 39 0.47 -11.08 -12.85
N LEU A 40 0.76 -12.34 -13.16
CA LEU A 40 0.39 -13.48 -12.32
C LEU A 40 1.62 -14.05 -11.62
N PHE A 41 1.39 -14.70 -10.49
CA PHE A 41 2.34 -15.61 -9.87
C PHE A 41 1.62 -16.87 -9.38
N GLY A 42 2.41 -17.89 -9.03
CA GLY A 42 1.87 -19.18 -8.62
C GLY A 42 1.37 -20.01 -9.80
N GLY A 43 0.56 -21.02 -9.52
CA GLY A 43 0.10 -21.98 -10.53
C GLY A 43 -1.16 -21.50 -11.23
N THR A 44 -1.02 -20.93 -12.42
CA THR A 44 -2.16 -20.45 -13.21
C THR A 44 -2.21 -21.14 -14.57
N THR A 45 -3.41 -21.20 -15.16
CA THR A 45 -3.61 -21.79 -16.50
C THR A 45 -3.07 -20.91 -17.63
N THR A 46 -2.81 -19.63 -17.36
CA THR A 46 -2.25 -18.65 -18.29
C THR A 46 -0.97 -18.02 -17.73
N SER A 47 -0.09 -17.48 -18.57
CA SER A 47 1.12 -16.81 -18.10
C SER A 47 0.91 -15.35 -17.70
N ALA A 48 -0.29 -14.80 -17.93
CA ALA A 48 -0.65 -13.40 -17.71
C ALA A 48 -2.15 -13.30 -17.39
N PRO A 49 -2.58 -12.26 -16.64
CA PRO A 49 -3.99 -12.07 -16.36
C PRO A 49 -4.75 -11.77 -17.65
N GLN A 50 -5.98 -12.25 -17.74
CA GLN A 50 -6.87 -11.95 -18.85
C GLN A 50 -7.68 -10.70 -18.54
N PHE A 51 -7.92 -9.88 -19.55
CA PHE A 51 -8.74 -8.68 -19.44
C PHE A 51 -10.19 -8.98 -19.84
N SER A 52 -11.13 -8.51 -19.04
CA SER A 52 -12.56 -8.56 -19.32
C SER A 52 -13.04 -7.23 -19.88
N ASN A 53 -13.87 -7.26 -20.94
CA ASN A 53 -14.49 -6.04 -21.51
C ASN A 53 -15.40 -5.28 -20.53
N ASN A 54 -15.65 -5.84 -19.33
CA ASN A 54 -16.42 -5.21 -18.26
C ASN A 54 -15.52 -4.44 -17.27
N GLY A 55 -14.23 -4.23 -17.55
CA GLY A 55 -13.35 -3.39 -16.73
C GLY A 55 -12.75 -4.13 -15.54
N PHE A 56 -12.25 -5.35 -15.71
CA PHE A 56 -11.53 -6.06 -14.66
C PHE A 56 -10.54 -7.07 -15.26
N ILE A 57 -9.60 -7.55 -14.44
CA ILE A 57 -8.72 -8.66 -14.82
C ILE A 57 -9.09 -9.94 -14.08
N PHE A 58 -8.76 -11.10 -14.66
CA PHE A 58 -9.00 -12.40 -14.04
C PHE A 58 -7.94 -13.44 -14.41
N ALA A 59 -7.84 -14.49 -13.60
CA ALA A 59 -7.03 -15.67 -13.88
C ALA A 59 -7.63 -16.90 -13.22
N THR A 60 -7.37 -18.06 -13.82
CA THR A 60 -7.86 -19.36 -13.36
C THR A 60 -6.70 -20.17 -12.77
N ASP A 61 -6.89 -20.67 -11.54
CA ASP A 61 -5.97 -21.57 -10.87
C ASP A 61 -5.74 -22.85 -11.68
N LEU A 62 -4.53 -23.38 -11.58
CA LEU A 62 -4.22 -24.70 -12.07
C LEU A 62 -4.52 -25.73 -10.97
N ALA A 63 -5.49 -26.61 -11.22
CA ALA A 63 -6.07 -27.64 -10.32
C ALA A 63 -5.18 -28.38 -9.30
N ASN A 64 -3.86 -28.37 -9.46
CA ASN A 64 -2.89 -29.09 -8.64
C ASN A 64 -1.73 -28.18 -8.17
N SER A 65 -1.94 -26.86 -8.13
CA SER A 65 -0.91 -25.94 -7.66
C SER A 65 -0.88 -25.96 -6.13
N PHE A 66 0.19 -26.53 -5.55
CA PHE A 66 0.41 -26.49 -4.09
C PHE A 66 0.91 -25.11 -3.61
N SER A 67 1.21 -24.20 -4.54
CA SER A 67 1.87 -22.92 -4.28
C SER A 67 0.90 -21.74 -4.13
N GLY A 68 -0.41 -21.98 -4.29
CA GLY A 68 -1.42 -20.95 -4.51
C GLY A 68 -1.18 -20.17 -5.80
N PHE A 69 -2.04 -19.18 -6.05
CA PHE A 69 -1.88 -18.21 -7.14
C PHE A 69 -2.38 -16.83 -6.75
N GLY A 70 -2.00 -15.83 -7.55
CA GLY A 70 -2.53 -14.49 -7.38
C GLY A 70 -2.02 -13.49 -8.40
N PHE A 71 -2.28 -12.22 -8.09
CA PHE A 71 -1.95 -11.07 -8.91
C PHE A 71 -0.72 -10.36 -8.34
N LEU A 72 0.24 -10.03 -9.22
CA LEU A 72 1.34 -9.12 -8.92
C LEU A 72 0.96 -7.72 -9.38
N ALA A 73 1.03 -6.75 -8.48
CA ALA A 73 0.75 -5.36 -8.83
C ALA A 73 1.73 -4.83 -9.88
N SER A 74 1.29 -3.83 -10.63
CA SER A 74 2.12 -3.16 -11.62
C SER A 74 3.24 -2.36 -10.96
N SER A 75 4.26 -1.97 -11.74
CA SER A 75 5.38 -1.17 -11.23
C SER A 75 4.98 0.21 -10.69
N ALA A 76 3.75 0.68 -10.99
CA ALA A 76 3.22 1.92 -10.43
C ALA A 76 2.99 1.82 -8.91
N PHE A 77 2.81 0.61 -8.37
CA PHE A 77 2.62 0.36 -6.94
C PHE A 77 3.92 -0.06 -6.23
N LEU A 78 5.09 0.22 -6.81
CA LEU A 78 6.39 -0.17 -6.24
C LEU A 78 7.24 1.06 -5.94
N GLY A 79 8.33 0.88 -5.19
CA GLY A 79 9.26 1.92 -4.76
C GLY A 79 8.98 2.42 -3.34
N ASP A 80 9.29 3.68 -3.09
CA ASP A 80 9.03 4.31 -1.79
C ASP A 80 7.55 4.66 -1.67
N LEU A 81 6.84 3.88 -0.85
CA LEU A 81 5.43 4.05 -0.51
C LEU A 81 5.29 4.45 0.97
N SER A 82 6.30 5.08 1.58
CA SER A 82 6.26 5.51 2.98
C SER A 82 5.04 6.38 3.32
N GLY A 83 4.59 7.21 2.37
CA GLY A 83 3.36 8.01 2.49
C GLY A 83 2.06 7.21 2.59
N ALA A 84 2.10 5.88 2.37
CA ALA A 84 0.95 5.01 2.53
C ALA A 84 0.72 4.57 4.00
N PHE A 85 1.68 4.82 4.89
CA PHE A 85 1.52 4.48 6.30
C PHE A 85 0.32 5.21 6.92
N GLY A 86 -0.56 4.47 7.60
CA GLY A 86 -1.83 4.98 8.14
C GLY A 86 -2.86 5.38 7.07
N GLN A 87 -2.62 5.04 5.80
CA GLN A 87 -3.56 5.23 4.70
C GLN A 87 -4.20 3.91 4.29
N GLU A 88 -5.26 3.98 3.49
CA GLU A 88 -5.96 2.78 3.01
C GLU A 88 -5.32 2.20 1.74
N PHE A 89 -5.18 0.87 1.73
CA PHE A 89 -5.06 0.04 0.53
C PHE A 89 -6.37 -0.73 0.31
N SER A 90 -6.93 -0.67 -0.88
CA SER A 90 -8.21 -1.33 -1.20
C SER A 90 -8.24 -1.90 -2.62
N PHE A 91 -9.10 -2.89 -2.83
CA PHE A 91 -9.38 -3.51 -4.12
C PHE A 91 -10.69 -4.30 -4.05
N ASP A 92 -11.28 -4.57 -5.21
CA ASP A 92 -12.45 -5.43 -5.34
C ASP A 92 -12.04 -6.82 -5.83
N LEU A 93 -12.54 -7.86 -5.15
CA LEU A 93 -12.21 -9.25 -5.45
C LEU A 93 -13.47 -10.07 -5.68
N SER A 94 -13.48 -10.89 -6.73
CA SER A 94 -14.51 -11.91 -7.02
C SER A 94 -13.81 -13.26 -7.22
N SER A 95 -14.41 -14.38 -6.82
CA SER A 95 -13.96 -15.73 -7.19
C SER A 95 -15.15 -16.63 -7.54
N SER A 96 -14.99 -17.39 -8.61
CA SER A 96 -15.95 -18.41 -9.05
C SER A 96 -15.27 -19.77 -9.13
N GLY A 97 -15.91 -20.81 -8.61
CA GLY A 97 -15.35 -22.15 -8.56
C GLY A 97 -16.24 -23.09 -7.75
N GLY A 98 -16.00 -24.40 -7.88
CA GLY A 98 -16.81 -25.42 -7.21
C GLY A 98 -16.41 -25.71 -5.77
N GLY A 99 -15.26 -25.21 -5.32
CA GLY A 99 -14.68 -25.49 -4.02
C GLY A 99 -15.27 -24.69 -2.86
N ALA A 100 -15.04 -25.21 -1.64
CA ALA A 100 -15.24 -24.46 -0.41
C ALA A 100 -14.26 -23.28 -0.33
N LEU A 101 -14.68 -22.19 0.32
CA LEU A 101 -13.80 -21.06 0.61
C LEU A 101 -12.62 -21.52 1.46
N VAL A 102 -11.45 -20.96 1.19
CA VAL A 102 -10.28 -21.12 2.05
C VAL A 102 -10.52 -20.34 3.35
N ALA A 103 -9.89 -20.78 4.45
CA ALA A 103 -10.16 -20.29 5.79
C ALA A 103 -9.89 -18.76 5.94
N PRO A 104 -10.59 -18.06 6.86
CA PRO A 104 -10.44 -16.62 7.11
C PRO A 104 -9.07 -16.19 7.67
N THR A 105 -8.17 -17.14 7.91
CA THR A 105 -6.79 -16.90 8.33
C THR A 105 -5.84 -16.67 7.17
N ASP A 106 -6.33 -16.79 5.94
CA ASP A 106 -5.48 -16.79 4.79
C ASP A 106 -5.16 -15.37 4.34
N SER A 107 -4.01 -15.27 3.68
CA SER A 107 -3.40 -14.01 3.32
C SER A 107 -4.14 -13.41 2.13
N LEU A 108 -4.76 -12.24 2.29
CA LEU A 108 -5.47 -11.56 1.20
C LEU A 108 -4.50 -10.78 0.32
N PHE A 109 -3.52 -10.11 0.92
CA PHE A 109 -2.45 -9.43 0.18
C PHE A 109 -1.17 -9.33 1.00
N SER A 110 -0.05 -9.01 0.33
CA SER A 110 1.25 -8.83 0.97
C SER A 110 2.09 -7.79 0.24
N PHE A 111 2.83 -6.99 1.01
CA PHE A 111 3.86 -6.08 0.53
C PHE A 111 5.24 -6.64 0.87
N PHE A 112 6.19 -6.53 -0.03
CA PHE A 112 7.56 -7.05 0.14
C PHE A 112 8.59 -5.96 -0.11
N ASN A 113 9.64 -5.88 0.71
CA ASN A 113 10.80 -5.00 0.47
C ASN A 113 12.07 -5.75 0.01
N GLY A 114 11.90 -6.98 -0.46
CA GLY A 114 12.96 -7.85 -0.97
C GLY A 114 13.54 -8.80 0.09
N ASN A 115 13.51 -8.43 1.38
CA ASN A 115 13.95 -9.30 2.48
C ASN A 115 12.86 -9.56 3.54
N GLN A 116 11.88 -8.67 3.65
CA GLN A 116 10.79 -8.75 4.61
C GLN A 116 9.44 -8.54 3.92
N SER A 117 8.38 -8.95 4.59
CA SER A 117 7.02 -8.69 4.15
C SER A 117 6.08 -8.34 5.29
N ILE A 118 5.06 -7.54 4.96
CA ILE A 118 3.84 -7.43 5.75
C ILE A 118 2.71 -8.09 4.95
N THR A 119 1.92 -8.92 5.63
CA THR A 119 0.84 -9.69 5.04
C THR A 119 -0.44 -9.40 5.78
N PHE A 120 -1.48 -9.00 5.05
CA PHE A 120 -2.80 -8.82 5.63
C PHE A 120 -3.59 -10.12 5.54
N VAL A 121 -4.10 -10.57 6.68
CA VAL A 121 -4.96 -11.74 6.79
C VAL A 121 -6.39 -11.32 7.05
N GLY A 122 -7.34 -12.01 6.43
CA GLY A 122 -8.74 -11.73 6.61
C GLY A 122 -9.63 -12.70 5.83
N SER A 123 -10.94 -12.47 5.94
CA SER A 123 -11.93 -13.23 5.19
C SER A 123 -12.60 -12.32 4.17
N VAL A 124 -12.77 -12.84 2.97
CA VAL A 124 -13.70 -12.31 1.98
C VAL A 124 -14.53 -13.49 1.49
N ASP A 125 -15.82 -13.27 1.22
CA ASP A 125 -16.67 -14.26 0.52
C ASP A 125 -17.02 -13.72 -0.87
N PRO A 126 -16.14 -13.91 -1.85
CA PRO A 126 -16.29 -13.31 -3.15
C PRO A 126 -17.06 -14.26 -4.08
N SER A 127 -18.13 -14.94 -3.61
CA SER A 127 -18.90 -15.96 -4.34
C SER A 127 -19.57 -15.46 -5.62
N GLY A 128 -18.79 -15.26 -6.69
CA GLY A 128 -19.23 -14.74 -7.99
C GLY A 128 -19.65 -13.27 -7.98
N ILE A 129 -19.47 -12.57 -6.86
CA ILE A 129 -19.80 -11.15 -6.68
C ILE A 129 -18.56 -10.44 -6.16
N PHE A 130 -18.24 -9.29 -6.76
CA PHE A 130 -17.16 -8.44 -6.27
C PHE A 130 -17.44 -7.98 -4.85
N SER A 131 -16.47 -8.21 -3.97
CA SER A 131 -16.44 -7.74 -2.60
C SER A 131 -15.22 -6.86 -2.41
N THR A 132 -15.43 -5.68 -1.83
CA THR A 132 -14.33 -4.76 -1.52
C THR A 132 -13.55 -5.27 -0.32
N VAL A 133 -12.24 -5.40 -0.51
CA VAL A 133 -11.25 -5.59 0.54
C VAL A 133 -10.59 -4.24 0.77
N ASN A 134 -10.51 -3.81 2.02
CA ASN A 134 -9.82 -2.60 2.40
C ASN A 134 -9.08 -2.78 3.74
N ALA A 135 -7.91 -2.16 3.85
CA ALA A 135 -7.09 -2.18 5.05
C ALA A 135 -6.34 -0.87 5.22
N VAL A 136 -6.37 -0.32 6.43
CA VAL A 136 -5.50 0.81 6.80
C VAL A 136 -4.12 0.23 7.11
N LEU A 137 -3.07 0.75 6.46
CA LEU A 137 -1.70 0.27 6.59
C LEU A 137 -1.06 0.75 7.90
N GLU A 138 -1.51 0.17 9.00
CA GLU A 138 -1.05 0.41 10.36
C GLU A 138 -1.11 -0.88 11.20
N GLU A 139 -0.49 -0.85 12.38
CA GLU A 139 -0.43 -1.99 13.29
C GLU A 139 -1.83 -2.48 13.67
N SER A 140 -2.11 -3.75 13.38
CA SER A 140 -3.34 -4.43 13.75
C SER A 140 -3.11 -5.94 13.85
N SER A 141 -4.03 -6.65 14.52
CA SER A 141 -3.98 -8.12 14.61
C SER A 141 -4.04 -8.84 13.26
N ASN A 142 -4.42 -8.11 12.19
CA ASN A 142 -4.56 -8.65 10.84
C ASN A 142 -3.29 -8.47 10.00
N PHE A 143 -2.30 -7.68 10.45
CA PHE A 143 -1.01 -7.63 9.77
C PHE A 143 -0.02 -8.57 10.43
N ILE A 144 0.54 -9.45 9.61
CA ILE A 144 1.58 -10.39 9.97
C ILE A 144 2.89 -9.92 9.35
N PHE A 145 3.95 -9.88 10.14
CA PHE A 145 5.29 -9.56 9.68
C PHE A 145 6.14 -10.82 9.53
N ARG A 146 6.91 -10.89 8.44
CA ARG A 146 7.85 -11.98 8.16
C ARG A 146 9.20 -11.45 7.70
N THR A 147 10.23 -12.17 8.09
CA THR A 147 11.63 -11.93 7.67
C THR A 147 12.15 -13.04 6.75
N ASP A 148 11.40 -14.12 6.60
CA ASP A 148 11.61 -15.20 5.65
C ASP A 148 10.64 -15.05 4.48
N ILE A 149 11.10 -14.42 3.40
CA ILE A 149 10.33 -14.42 2.16
C ILE A 149 10.46 -15.80 1.54
N ASP A 150 9.52 -16.68 1.83
CA ASP A 150 9.29 -17.82 0.95
C ASP A 150 8.51 -17.34 -0.27
N ALA A 151 9.26 -16.92 -1.29
CA ALA A 151 8.70 -16.44 -2.55
C ALA A 151 7.82 -17.50 -3.24
N THR A 152 7.90 -18.77 -2.84
CA THR A 152 7.17 -19.89 -3.43
C THR A 152 5.88 -20.27 -2.69
N SER A 153 5.64 -19.73 -1.49
CA SER A 153 4.40 -19.96 -0.74
C SER A 153 4.07 -18.78 0.18
N PRO A 154 3.81 -17.58 -0.38
CA PRO A 154 3.64 -16.35 0.40
C PRO A 154 2.36 -16.32 1.24
N PHE A 155 1.42 -17.24 1.00
CA PHE A 155 0.07 -17.18 1.57
C PHE A 155 -0.20 -18.16 2.72
N ILE A 156 0.77 -19.01 3.07
CA ILE A 156 0.63 -19.94 4.20
C ILE A 156 1.10 -19.22 5.48
N ILE A 157 0.19 -19.07 6.44
CA ILE A 157 0.52 -18.64 7.81
C ILE A 157 1.34 -19.73 8.49
N ARG A 158 2.53 -19.39 9.00
CA ARG A 158 3.45 -20.34 9.63
C ARG A 158 3.38 -20.21 11.15
N GLY A 159 3.61 -21.32 11.85
CA GLY A 159 3.81 -21.27 13.30
C GLY A 159 5.03 -20.39 13.62
N GLY A 160 4.82 -19.29 14.35
CA GLY A 160 5.86 -18.30 14.64
C GLY A 160 5.63 -16.93 14.01
N ASP A 161 4.57 -16.78 13.21
CA ASP A 161 4.14 -15.49 12.67
C ASP A 161 3.87 -14.48 13.80
N ILE A 162 4.45 -13.28 13.67
CA ILE A 162 4.28 -12.17 14.63
C ILE A 162 3.43 -11.07 14.01
N THR A 163 2.63 -10.41 14.85
CA THR A 163 1.89 -9.21 14.44
C THR A 163 2.88 -8.13 14.00
N ALA A 164 2.65 -7.53 12.83
CA ALA A 164 3.49 -6.45 12.33
C ALA A 164 3.32 -5.20 13.19
N THR A 165 4.43 -4.64 13.66
CA THR A 165 4.41 -3.34 14.33
C THR A 165 4.33 -2.21 13.31
N ASN A 166 4.01 -1.00 13.77
CA ASN A 166 4.06 0.18 12.91
C ASN A 166 5.45 0.41 12.27
N ASP A 167 6.53 0.08 12.98
CA ASP A 167 7.88 0.23 12.44
C ASP A 167 8.18 -0.80 11.35
N ASP A 168 7.69 -2.04 11.51
CA ASP A 168 7.79 -3.07 10.46
C ASP A 168 7.06 -2.64 9.19
N ILE A 169 5.84 -2.10 9.33
CA ILE A 169 5.03 -1.62 8.20
C ILE A 169 5.75 -0.46 7.49
N ARG A 170 6.22 0.55 8.22
CA ARG A 170 6.99 1.66 7.62
C ARG A 170 8.26 1.17 6.93
N ASN A 171 8.96 0.22 7.53
CA ASN A 171 10.20 -0.31 6.96
C ASN A 171 9.94 -1.06 5.65
N VAL A 172 8.88 -1.85 5.55
CA VAL A 172 8.50 -2.48 4.28
C VAL A 172 8.05 -1.45 3.25
N LEU A 173 7.24 -0.46 3.65
CA LEU A 173 6.73 0.58 2.75
C LEU A 173 7.83 1.52 2.23
N SER A 174 8.95 1.67 2.93
CA SER A 174 10.07 2.53 2.50
C SER A 174 10.74 2.10 1.18
N ASN A 175 10.57 0.83 0.78
CA ASN A 175 11.09 0.31 -0.48
C ASN A 175 10.33 -0.95 -0.89
N VAL A 176 9.12 -0.79 -1.40
CA VAL A 176 8.28 -1.89 -1.88
C VAL A 176 8.81 -2.40 -3.22
N THR A 177 9.17 -3.68 -3.24
CA THR A 177 9.68 -4.41 -4.40
C THR A 177 8.63 -5.30 -5.06
N ASP A 178 7.60 -5.69 -4.31
CA ASP A 178 6.52 -6.54 -4.79
C ASP A 178 5.24 -6.31 -3.96
N ILE A 179 4.09 -6.37 -4.61
CA ILE A 179 2.77 -6.46 -3.96
C ILE A 179 2.02 -7.62 -4.58
N ARG A 180 1.53 -8.50 -3.73
CA ARG A 180 0.81 -9.70 -4.12
C ARG A 180 -0.60 -9.65 -3.56
N ILE A 181 -1.59 -9.92 -4.40
CA ILE A 181 -3.00 -10.06 -4.02
C ILE A 181 -3.40 -11.50 -4.30
N SER A 182 -4.01 -12.18 -3.33
CA SER A 182 -4.38 -13.59 -3.48
C SER A 182 -5.51 -13.75 -4.49
N GLY A 183 -5.34 -14.72 -5.39
CA GLY A 183 -6.41 -15.26 -6.22
C GLY A 183 -6.95 -16.58 -5.68
N ASP A 184 -6.19 -17.25 -4.82
CA ASP A 184 -6.53 -18.56 -4.27
C ASP A 184 -7.46 -18.40 -3.06
N LEU A 185 -8.76 -18.34 -3.35
CA LEU A 185 -9.81 -18.07 -2.36
C LEU A 185 -10.69 -19.28 -2.12
N ARG A 186 -10.56 -20.31 -2.94
CA ARG A 186 -11.32 -21.56 -2.87
C ARG A 186 -10.42 -22.76 -3.10
N PHE A 187 -10.75 -23.87 -2.44
CA PHE A 187 -10.06 -25.12 -2.72
C PHE A 187 -10.36 -25.67 -4.12
N GLY A 188 -9.32 -26.09 -4.83
CA GLY A 188 -9.42 -26.65 -6.18
C GLY A 188 -9.52 -25.56 -7.25
N ILE A 189 -9.94 -25.93 -8.46
CA ILE A 189 -9.97 -24.97 -9.57
C ILE A 189 -10.99 -23.86 -9.29
N ASP A 190 -10.50 -22.64 -9.24
CA ASP A 190 -11.30 -21.43 -9.23
C ASP A 190 -10.75 -20.37 -10.19
N THR A 191 -11.56 -19.35 -10.41
CA THR A 191 -11.20 -18.17 -11.20
C THR A 191 -11.42 -16.96 -10.33
N ALA A 192 -10.33 -16.26 -10.03
CA ALA A 192 -10.37 -14.99 -9.33
C ALA A 192 -10.38 -13.83 -10.33
N SER A 193 -11.13 -12.79 -9.98
CA SER A 193 -11.20 -11.52 -10.70
C SER A 193 -10.85 -10.39 -9.74
N LEU A 194 -10.08 -9.42 -10.24
CA LEU A 194 -9.58 -8.27 -9.49
C LEU A 194 -9.99 -6.97 -10.20
N ASP A 195 -10.47 -6.01 -9.43
CA ASP A 195 -10.84 -4.68 -9.90
C ASP A 195 -10.50 -3.58 -8.87
N ASN A 196 -10.48 -2.31 -9.29
CA ASN A 196 -10.39 -1.11 -8.46
C ASN A 196 -9.26 -1.11 -7.42
N VAL A 197 -8.04 -1.53 -7.77
CA VAL A 197 -6.90 -1.53 -6.85
C VAL A 197 -6.47 -0.09 -6.58
N ARG A 198 -6.45 0.33 -5.32
CA ARG A 198 -6.19 1.71 -4.90
C ARG A 198 -5.26 1.76 -3.70
N LEU A 199 -4.30 2.66 -3.74
CA LEU A 199 -3.39 2.97 -2.65
C LEU A 199 -3.36 4.47 -2.41
N ASN A 200 -3.80 4.89 -1.23
CA ASN A 200 -3.75 6.29 -0.82
C ASN A 200 -2.36 6.63 -0.27
N LEU A 201 -1.83 7.79 -0.66
CA LEU A 201 -0.54 8.30 -0.23
C LEU A 201 -0.71 9.71 0.31
N VAL A 202 -0.23 9.95 1.52
CA VAL A 202 -0.07 11.29 2.08
C VAL A 202 1.43 11.52 2.26
N PRO A 203 2.08 12.28 1.37
CA PRO A 203 3.50 12.55 1.51
C PRO A 203 3.77 13.26 2.84
N GLU A 204 4.83 12.85 3.53
CA GLU A 204 5.17 13.42 4.83
C GLU A 204 5.28 14.95 4.73
N PRO A 205 4.82 15.70 5.74
CA PRO A 205 5.10 17.13 5.80
C PRO A 205 6.61 17.31 5.70
N ASN A 206 7.07 18.23 4.84
CA ASN A 206 8.47 18.58 4.73
C ASN A 206 8.99 19.03 6.10
N SER A 207 9.49 18.10 6.92
CA SER A 207 9.86 18.32 8.32
C SER A 207 10.98 19.36 8.44
N ILE A 208 11.81 19.45 7.39
CA ILE A 208 12.83 20.50 7.21
C ILE A 208 12.19 21.89 7.13
N ALA A 209 11.06 22.05 6.44
CA ALA A 209 10.37 23.34 6.34
C ALA A 209 9.79 23.76 7.69
N VAL A 210 9.21 22.82 8.45
CA VAL A 210 8.70 23.08 9.81
C VAL A 210 9.84 23.43 10.77
N LEU A 211 10.95 22.69 10.71
CA LEU A 211 12.13 22.97 11.54
C LEU A 211 12.75 24.33 11.19
N ALA A 212 12.90 24.65 9.91
CA ALA A 212 13.41 25.94 9.45
C ALA A 212 12.53 27.10 9.90
N LEU A 213 11.20 26.94 9.82
CA LEU A 213 10.24 27.90 10.38
C LEU A 213 10.45 28.09 11.88
N GLY A 214 10.60 27.01 12.64
CA GLY A 214 10.88 27.07 14.09
C GLY A 214 12.16 27.86 14.40
N LEU A 215 13.25 27.57 13.69
CA LEU A 215 14.54 28.25 13.88
C LEU A 215 14.51 29.73 13.50
N VAL A 216 13.68 30.14 12.54
CA VAL A 216 13.55 31.56 12.13
C VAL A 216 12.62 32.33 13.08
N LEU A 217 11.52 31.73 13.53
CA LEU A 217 10.51 32.42 14.34
C LEU A 217 10.96 32.62 15.79
N ILE A 218 11.65 31.66 16.41
CA ILE A 218 12.05 31.74 17.83
C ILE A 218 12.94 32.99 18.12
N PRO A 219 14.01 33.28 17.36
CA PRO A 219 14.85 34.46 17.59
C PRO A 219 14.12 35.79 17.33
N LEU A 220 13.18 35.81 16.39
CA LEU A 220 12.38 37.00 16.08
C LEU A 220 11.44 37.36 17.24
N VAL A 221 10.84 36.35 17.88
CA VAL A 221 10.00 36.54 19.08
C VAL A 221 10.85 36.98 20.27
N MET A 222 11.99 36.32 20.53
CA MET A 222 12.91 36.66 21.64
C MET A 222 13.50 38.08 21.54
N ARG A 223 13.76 38.59 20.34
CA ARG A 223 14.22 39.99 20.15
C ARG A 223 13.15 41.04 20.48
N ARG A 224 11.87 40.65 20.48
CA ARG A 224 10.75 41.56 20.72
C ARG A 224 10.49 41.76 22.21
N THR A 225 10.75 40.74 23.02
CA THR A 225 10.60 40.80 24.48
C THR A 225 11.71 41.61 25.14
N ASN A 226 12.95 41.51 24.67
CA ASN A 226 14.11 42.22 25.25
C ASN A 226 14.19 43.73 24.92
N ARG A 227 13.15 44.32 24.30
CA ARG A 227 13.09 45.75 23.96
C ARG A 227 12.04 46.53 24.77
N GLN A 228 11.41 45.88 25.74
CA GLN A 228 10.36 46.45 26.59
C GLN A 228 10.88 46.86 28.00
N GLU A 229 12.20 46.81 28.22
CA GLU A 229 12.89 47.36 29.40
C GLU A 229 13.75 48.56 28.98
#